data_AF-A0A7V1EJX1-F1
#
_entry.id   AF-A0A7V1EJX1-F1
#
_cell.length_a   1.000
_cell.length_b   1.000
_cell.length_c   1.000
_cell.angle_alpha   90.00
_cell.angle_beta   90.00
_cell.angle_gamma   90.00
#
_symmetry.space_group_name_H-M   'P 1'
#
loop_
_entity.id
_entity.type
_entity.pdbx_description
1 polymer ?
#
loop_
_entity_poly.entity_id
_entity_poly.type
_entity_poly.pdbx_seq_one_letter_code
_entity_poly.pdbx_strand_id
1 'polypeptide(L)'
;MKGKEKPPIPKYHYKLVTVSGSLEAGRMETALREQLGGSCLTFFTICHQTGSCDVMGDSGSNPLEGAALRNAKAVAAEIKKA
;
A
#
# COMPACT_ATOMS: atom_id res chain seq x y z
N MET A 1 15.17 38.80 -11.57
CA MET A 1 14.47 37.59 -12.05
C MET A 1 13.92 36.86 -10.83
N LYS A 2 12.59 36.76 -10.68
CA LYS A 2 11.99 35.95 -9.59
C LYS A 2 12.39 34.50 -9.83
N GLY A 3 13.10 33.90 -8.87
CA GLY A 3 13.47 32.50 -8.91
C GLY A 3 12.22 31.66 -9.13
N LYS A 4 12.24 30.79 -10.13
CA LYS A 4 11.19 29.80 -10.34
C LYS A 4 11.16 28.89 -9.11
N GLU A 5 10.27 29.17 -8.16
CA GLU A 5 10.00 28.25 -7.05
C GLU A 5 9.70 26.89 -7.67
N LYS A 6 10.53 25.89 -7.36
CA LYS A 6 10.25 24.53 -7.78
C LYS A 6 8.89 24.16 -7.21
N PRO A 7 7.99 23.55 -8.02
CA PRO A 7 6.73 23.07 -7.50
C PRO A 7 6.99 22.11 -6.33
N PRO A 8 6.22 22.19 -5.24
CA PRO A 8 6.40 21.32 -4.09
C PRO A 8 6.28 19.86 -4.54
N ILE A 9 7.29 19.04 -4.19
CA ILE A 9 7.25 17.61 -4.45
C ILE A 9 6.19 17.01 -3.52
N PRO A 10 5.16 16.32 -4.04
CA PRO A 10 4.17 15.67 -3.20
C PRO A 10 4.84 14.64 -2.30
N LYS A 11 4.60 14.72 -0.99
CA LYS A 11 5.00 13.66 -0.05
C LYS A 11 3.88 12.63 -0.01
N TYR A 12 4.09 11.50 -0.67
CA TYR A 12 3.19 10.35 -0.58
C TYR A 12 3.51 9.54 0.69
N HIS A 13 2.47 9.07 1.36
CA HIS A 13 2.60 8.23 2.55
C HIS A 13 2.28 6.78 2.20
N TYR A 14 3.30 6.04 1.77
CA TYR A 14 3.19 4.60 1.56
C TYR A 14 3.76 3.80 2.75
N LYS A 15 3.11 2.70 3.11
CA LYS A 15 3.62 1.73 4.10
C LYS A 15 3.44 0.30 3.62
N LEU A 16 4.39 -0.55 4.00
CA LEU A 16 4.30 -1.98 3.77
C LEU A 16 3.14 -2.59 4.56
N VAL A 17 2.26 -3.29 3.85
CA VAL A 17 1.15 -4.05 4.44
C VAL A 17 1.57 -5.51 4.60
N THR A 18 2.05 -6.16 3.54
CA THR A 18 2.51 -7.55 3.58
C THR A 18 3.53 -7.83 2.46
N VAL A 19 4.26 -8.95 2.60
CA VAL A 19 5.15 -9.51 1.57
C VAL A 19 4.60 -10.86 1.14
N SER A 20 4.48 -11.08 -0.16
CA SER A 20 3.93 -12.29 -0.77
C SER A 20 4.78 -12.76 -1.97
N GLY A 21 4.57 -14.00 -2.41
CA GLY A 21 5.13 -14.46 -3.69
C GLY A 21 4.47 -13.72 -4.87
N SER A 22 5.15 -13.67 -6.02
CA SER A 22 4.69 -12.90 -7.19
C SER A 22 3.27 -13.23 -7.68
N LEU A 23 2.91 -14.52 -7.70
CA LEU A 23 1.56 -14.99 -8.06
C LEU A 23 0.49 -14.60 -7.02
N GLU A 24 0.87 -14.51 -5.75
CA GLU A 24 -0.04 -14.25 -4.63
C GLU A 24 -0.26 -12.75 -4.40
N ALA A 25 0.73 -11.94 -4.74
CA ALA A 25 0.70 -10.50 -4.47
C ALA A 25 -0.42 -9.78 -5.23
N GLY A 26 -0.68 -10.15 -6.50
CA GLY A 26 -1.81 -9.61 -7.25
C GLY A 26 -3.17 -9.98 -6.64
N ARG A 27 -3.33 -11.21 -6.15
CA ARG A 27 -4.56 -11.64 -5.46
C ARG A 27 -4.73 -10.90 -4.14
N MET A 28 -3.64 -10.73 -3.40
CA MET A 28 -3.61 -9.98 -2.15
C MET A 28 -4.00 -8.50 -2.35
N GLU A 29 -3.45 -7.85 -3.38
CA GLU A 29 -3.80 -6.47 -3.74
C GLU A 29 -5.29 -6.33 -4.05
N THR A 30 -5.85 -7.21 -4.89
CA THR A 30 -7.27 -7.19 -5.24
C THR A 30 -8.14 -7.42 -4.01
N ALA A 31 -7.83 -8.42 -3.19
CA ALA A 31 -8.61 -8.74 -1.99
C ALA A 31 -8.57 -7.60 -0.95
N LEU A 32 -7.43 -6.93 -0.79
CA LEU A 32 -7.32 -5.75 0.07
C LEU A 32 -8.16 -4.58 -0.47
N ARG A 33 -8.17 -4.35 -1.79
CA ARG A 33 -9.02 -3.34 -2.42
C ARG A 33 -10.51 -3.65 -2.24
N GLU A 34 -10.91 -4.90 -2.35
CA GLU A 34 -12.31 -5.29 -2.16
C GLU A 34 -12.76 -5.12 -0.70
N GLN A 35 -11.96 -5.56 0.26
CA GLN A 35 -12.32 -5.47 1.69
C GLN A 35 -12.19 -4.06 2.26
N LEU A 36 -11.29 -3.24 1.72
CA LEU A 36 -10.96 -1.91 2.23
C LEU A 36 -11.28 -0.78 1.24
N GLY A 37 -12.05 -1.05 0.18
CA GLY A 37 -12.36 -0.08 -0.89
C GLY A 37 -13.12 1.18 -0.45
N GLY A 38 -13.70 1.16 0.77
CA GLY A 38 -14.28 2.35 1.41
C GLY A 38 -13.34 3.11 2.34
N SER A 39 -12.10 2.63 2.52
CA SER A 39 -11.09 3.31 3.32
C SER A 39 -10.33 4.37 2.50
N CYS A 40 -9.62 5.28 3.18
CA CYS A 40 -8.73 6.24 2.52
C CYS A 40 -7.42 5.60 2.03
N LEU A 41 -7.40 4.28 1.78
CA LEU A 41 -6.22 3.53 1.34
C LEU A 41 -6.39 3.03 -0.09
N THR A 42 -5.37 3.27 -0.89
CA THR A 42 -5.14 2.55 -2.14
C THR A 42 -4.07 1.49 -1.90
N PHE A 43 -4.06 0.43 -2.71
CA PHE A 43 -3.09 -0.65 -2.61
C PHE A 43 -2.39 -0.85 -3.93
N PHE A 44 -1.10 -1.14 -3.90
CA PHE A 44 -0.29 -1.46 -5.07
C PHE A 44 0.84 -2.41 -4.71
N THR A 45 1.31 -3.14 -5.71
CA THR A 45 2.36 -4.15 -5.56
C THR A 45 3.68 -3.69 -6.19
N ILE A 46 4.79 -3.88 -5.47
CA ILE A 46 6.16 -3.74 -6.00
C ILE A 46 6.81 -5.12 -6.00
N CYS A 47 7.22 -5.61 -7.17
CA CYS A 47 7.91 -6.90 -7.28
C CYS A 47 9.43 -6.74 -7.37
N HIS A 48 10.14 -7.58 -6.63
CA HIS A 48 11.60 -7.60 -6.53
C HIS A 48 12.19 -8.70 -7.42
N GLN A 49 13.45 -8.53 -7.81
CA GLN A 49 14.19 -9.53 -8.61
C GLN A 49 14.34 -10.89 -7.90
N THR A 50 14.23 -10.91 -6.57
CA THR A 50 14.26 -12.11 -5.72
C THR A 50 12.99 -12.95 -5.80
N GLY A 51 11.96 -12.51 -6.54
CA GLY A 51 10.68 -13.21 -6.69
C GLY A 51 9.64 -12.92 -5.60
N SER A 52 10.00 -12.12 -4.59
CA SER A 52 9.07 -11.57 -3.61
C SER A 52 8.43 -10.27 -4.12
N CYS A 53 7.20 -10.00 -3.70
CA CYS A 53 6.56 -8.71 -3.94
C CYS A 53 6.01 -8.11 -2.65
N ASP A 54 6.20 -6.81 -2.51
CA ASP A 54 5.67 -6.00 -1.42
C ASP A 54 4.30 -5.48 -1.83
N VAL A 55 3.29 -5.75 -1.01
CA VAL A 55 1.98 -5.12 -1.13
C VAL A 55 1.95 -3.92 -0.21
N MET A 56 1.83 -2.74 -0.81
CA MET A 56 1.93 -1.44 -0.16
C MET A 56 0.54 -0.81 -0.05
N GLY A 57 0.29 -0.09 1.04
CA GLY A 57 -0.86 0.78 1.20
C GLY A 57 -0.44 2.25 1.08
N ASP A 58 -1.24 3.05 0.39
CA ASP A 58 -1.05 4.50 0.19
C ASP A 58 -2.30 5.29 0.60
N SER A 59 -2.12 6.33 1.42
CA SER A 59 -3.18 7.25 1.85
C SER A 59 -3.07 8.64 1.19
N GLY A 60 -2.27 8.75 0.13
CA GLY A 60 -1.99 9.99 -0.57
C GLY A 60 -1.22 10.95 0.34
N SER A 61 -1.82 12.11 0.60
CA SER A 61 -1.26 13.18 1.43
C SER A 61 -1.55 13.04 2.92
N ASN A 62 -2.37 12.06 3.34
CA ASN A 62 -2.67 11.84 4.75
C ASN A 62 -1.60 10.94 5.36
N PRO A 63 -1.10 11.24 6.58
CA PRO A 63 -0.21 10.32 7.29
C PRO A 63 -0.88 8.96 7.51
N LEU A 64 -0.24 7.91 7.01
CA LEU A 64 -0.71 6.54 7.16
C LEU A 64 -0.31 6.00 8.55
N GLU A 65 -1.10 6.33 9.58
CA GLU A 65 -0.81 6.00 10.99
C GLU A 65 -1.84 5.10 11.67
N GLY A 66 -1.32 4.27 12.59
CA GLY A 66 -2.06 3.59 13.64
C GLY A 66 -3.11 2.59 13.16
N ALA A 67 -4.37 2.99 13.19
CA ALA A 67 -5.51 2.07 13.06
C ALA A 67 -5.71 1.55 11.63
N ALA A 68 -5.62 2.41 10.62
CA ALA A 68 -5.86 2.02 9.23
C ALA A 68 -4.80 1.01 8.74
N LEU A 69 -3.53 1.25 9.05
CA LEU A 69 -2.45 0.32 8.73
C LEU A 69 -2.56 -1.01 9.50
N ARG A 70 -2.90 -0.96 10.79
CA ARG A 70 -3.10 -2.19 11.59
C ARG A 70 -4.26 -3.02 11.04
N ASN A 71 -5.35 -2.38 10.64
CA ASN A 71 -6.48 -3.05 10.02
C ASN A 71 -6.08 -3.69 8.69
N ALA A 72 -5.39 -2.96 7.81
CA ALA A 72 -4.89 -3.50 6.54
C ALA A 72 -3.96 -4.71 6.74
N LYS A 73 -3.07 -4.66 7.73
CA LYS A 73 -2.20 -5.80 8.08
C LYS A 73 -2.97 -7.00 8.63
N ALA A 74 -3.99 -6.76 9.46
CA ALA A 74 -4.84 -7.82 9.98
C ALA A 74 -5.62 -8.51 8.86
N VAL A 75 -6.24 -7.74 7.97
CA VAL A 75 -6.94 -8.27 6.79
C VAL A 75 -6.00 -9.07 5.88
N ALA A 76 -4.81 -8.54 5.58
CA ALA A 76 -3.82 -9.26 4.78
C ALA A 76 -3.40 -10.61 5.42
N ALA A 77 -3.28 -10.66 6.75
CA ALA A 77 -2.95 -11.88 7.48
C ALA A 77 -4.08 -12.92 7.42
N GLU A 78 -5.35 -12.49 7.46
CA GLU A 78 -6.50 -13.40 7.32
C GLU A 78 -6.61 -13.94 5.89
N ILE A 79 -6.42 -13.09 4.87
CA ILE A 79 -6.40 -13.52 3.46
C ILE A 79 -5.33 -14.60 3.24
N LYS A 80 -4.16 -14.48 3.86
CA LYS A 80 -3.05 -15.43 3.69
C LYS A 80 -3.33 -16.83 4.30
N LYS A 81 -4.30 -16.94 5.20
CA LYS A 81 -4.69 -18.20 5.85
C LYS A 81 -5.80 -18.94 5.10
N ALA A 82 -6.56 -18.23 4.27
CA ALA A 82 -7.68 -18.75 3.49
C ALA A 82 -7.20 -19.45 2.22
#